data_AF-A0A960NS39-F1
#
_entry.id   AF-A0A960NS39-F1
#
_cell.length_a   1.000
_cell.length_b   1.000
_cell.length_c   1.000
_cell.angle_alpha   90.00
_cell.angle_beta   90.00
_cell.angle_gamma   90.00
#
_symmetry.space_group_name_H-M   'P 1'
#
loop_
_entity.id
_entity.type
_entity.pdbx_description
1 polymer ?
#
loop_
_entity_poly.entity_id
_entity_poly.type
_entity_poly.pdbx_seq_one_letter_code
_entity_poly.pdbx_strand_id
1 'polypeptide(L)' 'MDSLPAVFFGIFGLGTTELIVILVILLVLFGGAKLPSLAKGLGQSIKEFKKATKEEEEAKSDASKKTPDDKA' A
#
# COMPACT_ATOMS: atom_id res chain seq x y z
N MET A 1 -11.75 -13.39 39.73
CA MET A 1 -12.28 -13.32 38.36
C MET A 1 -12.22 -11.87 37.86
N ASP A 2 -11.20 -11.10 38.26
CA ASP A 2 -11.25 -9.62 38.28
C ASP A 2 -10.24 -8.96 37.34
N SER A 3 -9.73 -9.73 36.36
CA SER A 3 -8.62 -9.30 35.48
C SER A 3 -8.93 -9.45 33.98
N LEU A 4 -10.14 -9.87 33.62
CA LEU A 4 -10.55 -10.01 32.21
C LEU A 4 -10.88 -8.69 31.47
N PRO A 5 -11.28 -7.55 32.08
CA PRO A 5 -11.74 -6.40 31.28
C PRO A 5 -10.63 -5.70 30.49
N ALA A 6 -9.36 -5.81 30.89
CA ALA A 6 -8.23 -5.25 30.14
C ALA A 6 -7.99 -5.98 28.81
N VAL A 7 -8.20 -7.30 28.79
CA VAL A 7 -8.07 -8.12 27.58
C VAL A 7 -9.23 -7.84 26.62
N PHE A 8 -10.45 -7.66 27.15
CA PHE A 8 -11.61 -7.27 26.33
C PHE A 8 -11.49 -5.85 25.76
N PHE A 9 -10.89 -4.90 26.48
CA PHE A 9 -10.65 -3.54 25.96
C PHE A 9 -9.56 -3.48 24.88
N GLY A 10 -8.55 -4.37 24.93
CA GLY A 10 -7.53 -4.47 23.89
C GLY A 10 -7.98 -5.19 22.60
N ILE A 11 -9.01 -6.04 22.67
CA ILE A 11 -9.49 -6.78 21.48
C ILE A 11 -10.43 -5.91 20.61
N PHE A 12 -11.12 -4.91 21.18
CA PHE A 12 -12.15 -4.14 20.48
C PHE A 12 -11.71 -2.77 19.96
N GLY A 13 -10.49 -2.33 20.28
CA GLY A 13 -9.88 -1.14 19.70
C GLY A 13 -8.56 -1.51 19.08
N LEU A 14 -8.42 -1.37 17.76
CA LEU A 14 -7.11 -1.39 17.11
C LEU A 14 -6.33 -0.14 17.55
N GLY A 15 -5.82 -0.19 18.77
CA GLY A 15 -4.95 0.84 19.31
C GLY A 15 -3.54 0.72 18.75
N THR A 16 -2.75 1.76 19.01
CA THR A 16 -1.31 1.75 18.72
C THR A 16 -0.60 0.59 19.40
N THR A 17 -1.05 0.18 20.59
CA THR A 17 -0.49 -0.94 21.36
C THR A 17 -0.68 -2.28 20.63
N GLU A 18 -1.90 -2.57 20.15
CA GLU A 18 -2.19 -3.80 19.40
C GLU A 18 -1.40 -3.86 18.10
N LEU A 19 -1.27 -2.75 17.37
CA LEU A 19 -0.45 -2.68 16.17
C LEU A 19 1.02 -2.99 16.47
N ILE A 20 1.55 -2.51 17.59
CA ILE A 20 2.92 -2.82 18.03
C ILE A 20 3.05 -4.31 18.32
N VAL A 21 2.08 -4.92 19.02
CA VAL A 21 2.12 -6.37 19.32
C VAL A 21 2.10 -7.20 18.03
N ILE A 22 1.22 -6.87 17.08
CA ILE A 22 1.16 -7.55 15.78
C ILE A 22 2.47 -7.36 15.01
N LEU A 23 3.03 -6.14 15.02
CA LEU A 23 4.31 -5.85 14.39
C LEU A 23 5.44 -6.67 14.99
N VAL A 24 5.49 -6.82 16.32
CA VAL A 24 6.49 -7.65 17.01
C VAL A 24 6.35 -9.11 16.60
N ILE A 25 5.13 -9.66 16.52
CA ILE A 25 4.91 -11.04 16.04
C ILE A 25 5.42 -11.20 14.61
N LEU A 26 5.09 -10.28 13.70
CA LEU A 26 5.59 -10.29 12.33
C LEU A 26 7.12 -10.19 12.27
N LEU A 27 7.73 -9.37 13.12
CA LEU A 27 9.19 -9.25 13.23
C LEU A 27 9.84 -10.53 13.73
N VAL A 28 9.20 -11.30 14.60
CA VAL A 28 9.74 -12.60 15.06
C VAL A 28 9.62 -13.66 13.97
N LEU A 29 8.50 -13.70 13.24
CA LEU A 29 8.27 -14.68 12.18
C LEU A 29 9.13 -14.41 10.92
N PHE A 30 9.19 -13.16 10.49
CA PHE A 30 9.88 -12.78 9.25
C PHE A 30 11.29 -12.23 9.49
N GLY A 31 11.60 -11.76 10.71
CA GLY A 31 12.84 -11.04 11.01
C GLY A 31 12.76 -9.55 10.64
N GLY A 32 13.37 -8.69 11.46
CA GLY A 32 13.38 -7.23 11.24
C GLY A 32 14.00 -6.77 9.92
N ALA A 33 14.88 -7.58 9.33
CA ALA A 33 15.49 -7.28 8.04
C ALA A 33 14.56 -7.53 6.83
N LYS A 34 13.53 -8.39 6.97
CA LYS A 34 12.68 -8.77 5.84
C LYS A 34 11.55 -7.77 5.56
N LEU A 35 10.98 -7.12 6.58
CA LEU A 35 9.96 -6.08 6.39
C LEU A 35 10.42 -4.93 5.47
N PRO A 36 11.61 -4.32 5.68
CA PRO A 36 12.10 -3.26 4.78
C PRO A 36 12.37 -3.75 3.36
N SER A 37 12.83 -4.99 3.20
CA SER A 37 13.07 -5.59 1.88
C SER A 37 11.78 -5.80 1.10
N LEU A 38 10.74 -6.32 1.76
CA LEU A 38 9.41 -6.51 1.18
C LEU A 38 8.77 -5.16 0.83
N ALA A 39 8.87 -4.17 1.72
CA ALA A 39 8.36 -2.83 1.48
C ALA A 39 9.06 -2.14 0.29
N LYS A 40 10.39 -2.29 0.17
CA LYS A 40 11.13 -1.78 -0.99
C LYS A 40 10.68 -2.42 -2.29
N GLY A 41 10.57 -3.76 -2.33
CA GLY A 41 10.11 -4.48 -3.52
C GLY A 41 8.70 -4.08 -3.93
N LEU A 42 7.76 -4.10 -2.98
CA LEU A 42 6.37 -3.69 -3.22
C LEU A 42 6.27 -2.22 -3.68
N GLY A 43 7.05 -1.33 -3.07
CA GLY A 43 7.10 0.09 -3.44
C GLY A 43 7.63 0.31 -4.86
N GLN A 44 8.65 -0.45 -5.27
CA GLN A 44 9.15 -0.43 -6.65
C GLN A 44 8.08 -0.93 -7.63
N SER A 45 7.42 -2.06 -7.35
CA SER A 45 6.36 -2.59 -8.21
C SER A 45 5.18 -1.62 -8.34
N ILE A 46 4.73 -1.00 -7.25
CA ILE A 46 3.66 0.02 -7.29
C ILE A 46 4.09 1.24 -8.11
N LYS A 47 5.34 1.66 -8.00
CA LYS A 47 5.88 2.81 -8.75
C LYS A 47 5.92 2.53 -10.24
N GLU A 48 6.42 1.35 -10.64
CA GLU A 48 6.45 0.92 -12.04
C GLU A 48 5.04 0.73 -12.60
N PHE A 49 4.14 0.13 -11.82
CA PHE A 49 2.73 -0.03 -12.21
C PHE A 49 2.07 1.32 -12.47
N LYS A 50 2.22 2.29 -11.55
CA LYS A 50 1.68 3.65 -11.74
C LYS A 50 2.26 4.34 -12.96
N LYS A 51 3.55 4.15 -13.25
CA LYS A 51 4.22 4.75 -14.41
C LYS A 51 3.66 4.18 -15.72
N ALA A 52 3.57 2.86 -15.83
CA ALA A 52 3.02 2.19 -17.00
C ALA A 52 1.56 2.59 -17.26
N THR A 53 0.72 2.63 -16.22
CA THR A 53 -0.68 3.07 -16.37
C THR A 53 -0.79 4.52 -16.85
N LYS A 54 0.08 5.42 -16.37
CA LYS A 54 0.06 6.82 -16.78
C LYS A 54 0.54 7.03 -18.22
N GLU A 55 1.58 6.30 -18.64
CA GLU A 55 2.07 6.33 -20.02
C GLU A 55 1.01 5.82 -21.00
N GLU A 56 0.25 4.78 -20.65
CA GLU A 56 -0.89 4.30 -21.44
C GLU A 56 -2.04 5.31 -21.52
N GLU A 57 -2.31 6.03 -20.43
CA GLU A 57 -3.35 7.06 -20.37
C GLU A 57 -2.96 8.28 -21.23
N GLU A 58 -1.72 8.75 -21.13
CA GLU A 58 -1.18 9.83 -21.96
C GLU A 58 -1.16 9.43 -23.45
N ALA A 59 -0.74 8.21 -23.79
CA ALA A 59 -0.77 7.70 -25.17
C ALA A 59 -2.18 7.62 -25.77
N LYS A 60 -3.21 7.29 -24.96
CA LYS A 60 -4.62 7.33 -25.41
C LYS A 60 -5.14 8.75 -25.57
N SER A 61 -4.67 9.70 -24.76
CA SER A 61 -5.09 11.10 -24.83
C SER A 61 -4.53 11.85 -26.05
N ASP A 62 -3.32 11.53 -26.50
CA ASP A 62 -2.71 12.09 -27.71
C ASP A 62 -3.35 11.57 -29.01
N ALA A 63 -3.86 10.33 -29.00
CA ALA A 63 -4.58 9.76 -30.15
C ALA A 63 -5.96 10.43 -30.40
N SER A 64 -6.53 11.11 -29.40
CA SER A 64 -7.83 11.79 -29.54
C SER A 64 -7.73 13.27 -29.97
N LYS A 65 -6.52 13.82 -30.17
CA LYS A 65 -6.32 15.26 -30.45
C LYS A 65 -5.84 15.60 -31.87
N LYS A 66 -5.85 14.64 -32.80
CA LYS A 66 -5.52 14.87 -34.22
C LYS A 66 -6.69 14.51 -35.16
N THR A 67 -7.83 15.17 -35.00
CA THR A 67 -8.68 15.46 -36.17
C THR A 67 -8.25 16.83 -36.71
N PRO A 68 -7.73 16.89 -37.96
CA PRO A 68 -7.40 18.15 -38.61
C PRO A 68 -8.69 18.87 -39.01
N ASP A 69 -9.17 19.76 -38.16
CA ASP A 69 -10.13 20.80 -38.52
C ASP A 69 -9.36 21.98 -39.18
N ASP A 70 -8.99 21.82 -40.45
CA ASP A 70 -8.58 22.93 -41.32
C ASP A 70 -9.06 22.70 -42.76
N LYS A 71 -10.30 23.14 -43.04
CA LYS A 71 -10.75 23.87 -44.23
C LYS A 71 -12.26 23.71 -44.45
N ALA A 72 -13.00 24.81 -44.27
CA ALA A 72 -14.24 25.09 -44.98
C ALA A 72 -14.30 26.60 -45.25
#